data_AF-A0A1C3JRL2-F1
#
_entry.id   AF-A0A1C3JRL2-F1
#
_cell.length_a   1.000
_cell.length_b   1.000
_cell.length_c   1.000
_cell.angle_alpha   90.00
_cell.angle_beta   90.00
_cell.angle_gamma   90.00
#
_symmetry.space_group_name_H-M   'P 1'
#
loop_
_entity.id
_entity.type
_entity.pdbx_description
1 polymer ?
#
loop_
_entity_poly.entity_id
_entity_poly.type
_entity_poly.pdbx_seq_one_letter_code
_entity_poly.pdbx_strand_id
1 'polypeptide(L)'
;MSSSTLSSQQQSAFQQARLARDPRFDGTFFVAVKSTGIFCRPICPARLPNESNVTYYQQALEAMRDGYRPCLRCRPDSAPGSCAWQGTQTTATRAQTMLSTLPPEPISTIAERLGISERYLHKLIHAELGLSPKSVQLYHQLMFAKRLLQQTNLPIDDVASSVGFHSARRLQSVMKSHWSLTPSQLRRANTDGLEQAVPQLTLFLAYRPPYQWAMVRDFLRKRAITEVEEVRDDSYRRVFSEDGVNGWIHAEHQLEHNGFAVSLSIDTLQAAPKKLATLTRMLDLNADPDLIFQALLSAGISPKEAVEGLRLPGVWSVFEAGCRAILGQQVAVKAAISQINKLTQALGQDNGFGLTFPTPEAVAASDLAFLKMPQARKNTLRAFAHYMATTDSKDFAPDAVLALKGIGPWTLDYIMMRGLSDPDRTLAGDLIVRTMAETLPIQPDCAAPWRSYLAIQLWHMADVIKNKEPAMYNQYLQSPCGLIHIQASEQGITAIRFVEESSAHTSNLSELTIEACRQLDAYFAGQLTVFDLPLAAQGTPFQQSVWQALCAIPFGETRSYKDIANAIDNPKGVRAVGLANGKNPISIVVPCHRVIGSNGKLTGYAGGLERKAVLLELEGVH
;
A
#
# COMPACT_ATOMS: atom_id res chain seq x y z
N MET A 1 -28.65 5.45 41.48
CA MET A 1 -27.46 4.66 41.09
C MET A 1 -26.25 5.55 41.22
N SER A 2 -25.26 5.04 41.96
CA SER A 2 -24.29 5.76 42.79
C SER A 2 -23.33 6.67 42.00
N SER A 3 -23.27 7.95 42.36
CA SER A 3 -22.10 8.79 42.09
C SER A 3 -20.90 8.17 42.79
N SER A 4 -19.88 7.73 42.05
CA SER A 4 -18.63 7.26 42.65
C SER A 4 -18.01 8.41 43.45
N THR A 5 -18.11 8.36 44.77
CA THR A 5 -17.47 9.34 45.65
C THR A 5 -15.96 9.17 45.52
N LEU A 6 -15.31 10.06 44.78
CA LEU A 6 -13.84 10.10 44.66
C LEU A 6 -13.22 10.12 46.05
N SER A 7 -12.20 9.29 46.29
CA SER A 7 -11.52 9.26 47.59
C SER A 7 -10.81 10.60 47.86
N SER A 8 -10.62 10.94 49.14
CA SER A 8 -9.90 12.16 49.54
C SER A 8 -8.48 12.22 48.93
N GLN A 9 -7.83 11.07 48.78
CA GLN A 9 -6.52 10.95 48.15
C GLN A 9 -6.57 11.22 46.64
N GLN A 10 -7.62 10.78 45.94
CA GLN A 10 -7.81 11.05 44.50
C GLN A 10 -8.13 12.53 44.25
N GLN A 11 -8.96 13.16 45.09
CA GLN A 11 -9.26 14.59 44.96
C GLN A 11 -8.01 15.46 45.15
N SER A 12 -7.15 15.11 46.13
CA SER A 12 -5.86 15.78 46.33
C SER A 12 -4.93 15.63 45.12
N ALA A 13 -4.85 14.42 44.53
CA ALA A 13 -4.07 14.19 43.31
C ALA A 13 -4.59 14.98 42.11
N PHE A 14 -5.91 15.03 41.90
CA PHE A 14 -6.53 15.81 40.83
C PHE A 14 -6.35 17.32 41.01
N GLN A 15 -6.40 17.80 42.26
CA GLN A 15 -6.07 19.18 42.58
C GLN A 15 -4.62 19.52 42.20
N GLN A 16 -3.66 18.69 42.60
CA GLN A 16 -2.25 18.91 42.25
C GLN A 16 -2.03 18.88 40.74
N ALA A 17 -2.60 17.90 40.04
CA ALA A 17 -2.52 17.79 38.58
C ALA A 17 -3.13 19.01 37.86
N ARG A 18 -4.27 19.52 38.36
CA ARG A 18 -4.92 20.74 37.86
C ARG A 18 -4.06 21.99 38.07
N LEU A 19 -3.49 22.15 39.26
CA LEU A 19 -2.62 23.30 39.59
C LEU A 19 -1.34 23.29 38.76
N ALA A 20 -0.76 22.10 38.56
CA ALA A 20 0.41 21.90 37.71
C ALA A 20 0.10 21.97 36.20
N ARG A 21 -1.18 21.84 35.81
CA ARG A 21 -1.62 21.66 34.41
C ARG A 21 -0.85 20.55 33.71
N ASP A 22 -0.70 19.41 34.40
CA ASP A 22 0.13 18.31 33.94
C ASP A 22 -0.54 17.60 32.74
N PRO A 23 0.09 17.59 31.55
CA PRO A 23 -0.48 16.98 30.36
C PRO A 23 -0.64 15.45 30.47
N ARG A 24 0.07 14.79 31.39
CA ARG A 24 -0.08 13.35 31.63
C ARG A 24 -1.44 12.97 32.19
N PHE A 25 -2.14 13.92 32.80
CA PHE A 25 -3.48 13.75 33.36
C PHE A 25 -4.58 14.28 32.42
N ASP A 26 -4.22 14.75 31.23
CA ASP A 26 -5.20 15.23 30.27
C ASP A 26 -6.11 14.10 29.78
N GLY A 27 -7.43 14.33 29.84
CA GLY A 27 -8.45 13.31 29.50
C GLY A 27 -8.69 12.24 30.59
N THR A 28 -7.92 12.24 31.68
CA THR A 28 -8.11 11.30 32.81
C THR A 28 -9.21 11.71 33.79
N PHE A 29 -9.46 13.02 33.91
CA PHE A 29 -10.55 13.60 34.70
C PHE A 29 -10.94 14.98 34.16
N PHE A 30 -12.08 15.49 34.62
CA PHE A 30 -12.64 16.79 34.25
C PHE A 30 -12.88 17.66 35.48
N VAL A 31 -12.75 18.97 35.30
CA VAL A 31 -12.84 19.98 36.36
C VAL A 31 -14.06 20.84 36.11
N ALA A 32 -15.12 20.65 36.88
CA ALA A 32 -16.31 21.50 36.88
C ALA A 32 -16.16 22.66 37.86
N VAL A 33 -16.56 23.86 37.43
CA VAL A 33 -16.46 25.09 38.20
C VAL A 33 -17.87 25.56 38.56
N LYS A 34 -18.20 25.50 39.86
CA LYS A 34 -19.54 25.80 40.40
C LYS A 34 -20.00 27.22 40.06
N SER A 35 -19.09 28.19 40.14
CA SER A 35 -19.41 29.60 39.94
C SER A 35 -19.73 29.97 38.48
N THR A 36 -19.19 29.23 37.51
CA THR A 36 -19.39 29.52 36.09
C THR A 36 -20.31 28.51 35.40
N GLY A 37 -20.60 27.37 36.02
CA GLY A 37 -21.35 26.29 35.39
C GLY A 37 -20.60 25.65 34.22
N ILE A 38 -19.26 25.74 34.19
CA ILE A 38 -18.43 25.23 33.10
C ILE A 38 -17.54 24.08 33.60
N PHE A 39 -17.44 23.00 32.83
CA PHE A 39 -16.41 21.98 33.05
C PHE A 39 -15.29 22.06 32.01
N CYS A 40 -14.07 21.78 32.45
CA CYS A 40 -12.82 21.96 31.74
C CYS A 40 -11.94 20.70 31.82
N ARG A 41 -10.94 20.62 30.95
CA ARG A 41 -9.79 19.72 31.10
C ARG A 41 -8.82 20.23 32.16
N PRO A 42 -8.00 19.35 32.76
CA PRO A 42 -7.06 19.74 33.82
C PRO A 42 -5.95 20.67 33.31
N ILE A 43 -5.64 20.63 32.01
CA ILE A 43 -4.65 21.50 31.38
C ILE A 43 -5.21 22.83 30.86
N CYS A 44 -6.47 23.15 31.14
CA CYS A 44 -7.12 24.33 30.57
C CYS A 44 -6.36 25.62 30.92
N PRO A 45 -6.05 26.49 29.93
CA PRO A 45 -5.30 27.73 30.17
C PRO A 45 -6.16 28.82 30.86
N ALA A 46 -7.43 28.56 31.16
CA ALA A 46 -8.28 29.45 31.94
C ALA A 46 -7.69 29.71 33.35
N ARG A 47 -8.03 30.86 33.93
CA ARG A 47 -7.62 31.21 35.30
C ARG A 47 -8.11 30.12 36.25
N LEU A 48 -7.22 29.61 37.08
CA LEU A 48 -7.54 28.54 38.03
C LEU A 48 -8.54 29.05 39.08
N PRO A 49 -9.73 28.44 39.20
CA PRO A 49 -10.68 28.78 40.26
C PRO A 49 -10.22 28.23 41.61
N ASN A 50 -10.66 28.89 42.69
CA ASN A 50 -10.47 28.43 44.06
C ASN A 50 -11.05 27.04 44.26
N GLU A 51 -10.38 26.21 45.07
CA GLU A 51 -10.74 24.79 45.27
C GLU A 51 -12.18 24.61 45.76
N SER A 52 -12.68 25.52 46.61
CA SER A 52 -14.06 25.50 47.12
C SER A 52 -15.12 25.53 46.01
N ASN A 53 -14.77 26.09 44.85
CA ASN A 53 -15.65 26.24 43.68
C ASN A 53 -15.43 25.14 42.63
N VAL A 54 -14.67 24.09 42.94
CA VAL A 54 -14.32 23.03 42.00
C VAL A 54 -14.98 21.71 42.37
N THR A 55 -15.33 20.93 41.35
CA THR A 55 -15.78 19.54 41.48
C THR A 55 -15.12 18.72 40.38
N TYR A 56 -14.60 17.55 40.74
CA TYR A 56 -13.91 16.67 39.80
C TYR A 56 -14.83 15.54 39.34
N TYR A 57 -14.77 15.22 38.05
CA TYR A 57 -15.50 14.14 37.42
C TYR A 57 -14.54 13.22 36.68
N GLN A 58 -14.79 11.92 36.64
CA GLN A 58 -13.96 11.01 35.86
C GLN A 58 -14.35 11.06 34.38
N GLN A 59 -15.64 11.24 34.10
CA GLN A 59 -16.18 11.28 32.74
C GLN A 59 -16.87 12.61 32.45
N ALA A 60 -16.73 13.08 31.21
CA ALA A 60 -17.39 14.33 30.77
C ALA A 60 -18.93 14.24 30.87
N LEU A 61 -19.51 13.06 30.64
CA LEU A 61 -20.95 12.85 30.72
C LEU A 61 -21.51 13.08 32.14
N GLU A 62 -20.73 12.79 33.18
CA GLU A 62 -21.14 13.03 34.57
C GLU A 62 -21.29 14.52 34.85
N ALA A 63 -20.34 15.33 34.38
CA ALA A 63 -20.41 16.79 34.50
C ALA A 63 -21.60 17.37 33.72
N MET A 64 -21.90 16.84 32.53
CA MET A 64 -23.06 17.29 31.74
C MET A 64 -24.39 16.92 32.39
N ARG A 65 -24.50 15.71 32.96
CA ARG A 65 -25.67 15.27 33.72
C ARG A 65 -25.94 16.19 34.92
N ASP A 66 -24.88 16.65 35.58
CA ASP A 66 -24.96 17.56 36.72
C ASP A 66 -25.15 19.04 36.31
N GLY A 67 -25.38 19.31 35.01
CA GLY A 67 -25.78 20.63 34.49
C GLY A 67 -24.63 21.55 34.06
N TYR A 68 -23.38 21.06 34.02
CA TYR A 68 -22.24 21.85 33.58
C TYR A 68 -22.09 21.85 32.06
N ARG A 69 -21.80 23.03 31.48
CA ARG A 69 -21.53 23.20 30.06
C ARG A 69 -20.04 22.94 29.75
N PRO A 70 -19.69 22.32 28.60
CA PRO A 70 -18.29 22.17 28.20
C PRO A 70 -17.60 23.52 27.92
N CYS A 71 -16.34 23.63 28.34
CA CYS A 71 -15.53 24.82 28.13
C CYS A 71 -15.21 25.05 26.65
N LEU A 72 -15.53 26.24 26.14
CA LEU A 72 -15.22 26.64 24.76
C LEU A 72 -13.72 26.77 24.47
N ARG A 73 -12.87 26.83 25.50
CA ARG A 73 -11.43 27.08 25.38
C ARG A 73 -10.61 25.79 25.28
N CYS A 74 -10.87 24.82 26.17
CA CYS A 74 -10.18 23.53 26.14
C CYS A 74 -11.01 22.42 25.47
N ARG A 75 -12.26 22.70 25.09
CA ARG A 75 -13.15 21.81 24.32
C ARG A 75 -13.16 20.37 24.86
N PRO A 76 -13.55 20.15 26.13
CA PRO A 76 -13.55 18.82 26.74
C PRO A 76 -14.59 17.87 26.11
N ASP A 77 -15.49 18.41 25.30
CA ASP A 77 -16.51 17.75 24.49
C ASP A 77 -15.99 17.22 23.15
N SER A 78 -14.78 17.58 22.74
CA SER A 78 -14.17 17.08 21.50
C SER A 78 -13.57 15.68 21.68
N ALA A 79 -13.48 14.90 20.60
CA ALA A 79 -12.83 13.60 20.64
C ALA A 79 -11.36 13.75 21.09
N PRO A 80 -10.86 12.89 22.00
CA PRO A 80 -9.46 12.92 22.44
C PRO A 80 -8.50 12.90 21.25
N GLY A 81 -7.50 13.78 21.26
CA GLY A 81 -6.51 13.89 20.18
C GLY A 81 -6.98 14.60 18.90
N SER A 82 -8.26 14.95 18.77
CA SER A 82 -8.74 15.77 17.63
C SER A 82 -8.08 17.15 17.56
N CYS A 83 -8.09 17.81 16.40
CA CYS A 83 -7.55 19.17 16.25
C CYS A 83 -8.21 20.18 17.21
N ALA A 84 -9.52 20.03 17.45
CA ALA A 84 -10.24 20.84 18.42
C ALA A 84 -9.80 20.56 19.88
N TRP A 85 -9.40 19.32 20.19
CA TRP A 85 -8.82 18.93 21.47
C TRP A 85 -7.39 19.45 21.66
N GLN A 86 -6.55 19.38 20.63
CA GLN A 86 -5.15 19.84 20.67
C GLN A 86 -5.03 21.37 20.67
N GLY A 87 -6.04 22.09 20.14
CA GLY A 87 -6.13 23.55 20.20
C GLY A 87 -4.95 24.25 19.52
N THR A 88 -4.21 25.06 20.27
CA THR A 88 -3.09 25.84 19.72
C THR A 88 -1.93 24.97 19.26
N GLN A 89 -1.78 23.77 19.81
CA GLN A 89 -0.71 22.84 19.45
C GLN A 89 -0.81 22.43 17.97
N THR A 90 -2.02 22.19 17.45
CA THR A 90 -2.22 21.88 16.02
C THR A 90 -1.71 23.01 15.13
N THR A 91 -1.95 24.27 15.51
CA THR A 91 -1.45 25.43 14.75
C THR A 91 0.06 25.53 14.84
N ALA A 92 0.63 25.21 16.00
CA ALA A 92 2.07 25.26 16.24
C ALA A 92 2.83 24.16 15.47
N THR A 93 2.31 22.93 15.47
CA THR A 93 2.85 21.83 14.65
C THR A 93 2.80 22.16 13.16
N ARG A 94 1.66 22.68 12.66
CA ARG A 94 1.54 23.13 11.25
C ARG A 94 2.56 24.23 10.94
N ALA A 95 2.73 25.19 11.83
CA ALA A 95 3.71 26.25 11.68
C ALA A 95 5.16 25.71 11.61
N GLN A 96 5.52 24.73 12.44
CA GLN A 96 6.84 24.10 12.39
C GLN A 96 7.10 23.39 11.05
N THR A 97 6.10 22.69 10.50
CA THR A 97 6.20 22.08 9.16
C THR A 97 6.46 23.13 8.08
N MET A 98 5.78 24.27 8.14
CA MET A 98 5.96 25.36 7.16
C MET A 98 7.31 26.04 7.32
N LEU A 99 7.78 26.25 8.56
CA LEU A 99 9.07 26.86 8.85
C LEU A 99 10.28 25.98 8.49
N SER A 100 10.10 24.66 8.39
CA SER A 100 11.16 23.74 7.95
C SER A 100 11.27 23.59 6.44
N THR A 101 10.35 24.20 5.67
CA THR A 101 10.34 24.14 4.21
C THR A 101 11.52 24.93 3.63
N LEU A 102 12.16 24.37 2.60
CA LEU A 102 13.27 24.99 1.87
C LEU A 102 12.92 25.15 0.38
N PRO A 103 13.19 26.32 -0.23
CA PRO A 103 13.70 27.56 0.39
C PRO A 103 12.70 28.18 1.38
N PRO A 104 13.17 28.96 2.37
CA PRO A 104 12.30 29.51 3.41
C PRO A 104 11.35 30.57 2.86
N GLU A 105 10.09 30.53 3.29
CA GLU A 105 9.08 31.54 2.99
C GLU A 105 9.15 32.73 3.97
N PRO A 106 8.66 33.92 3.58
CA PRO A 106 8.46 35.01 4.52
C PRO A 106 7.55 34.60 5.70
N ILE A 107 7.89 35.03 6.91
CA ILE A 107 7.11 34.72 8.12
C ILE A 107 5.69 35.29 8.03
N SER A 108 5.52 36.43 7.33
CA SER A 108 4.21 37.03 7.04
C SER A 108 3.29 36.07 6.29
N THR A 109 3.79 35.48 5.20
CA THR A 109 3.05 34.51 4.38
C THR A 109 2.67 33.27 5.18
N ILE A 110 3.56 32.77 6.02
CA ILE A 110 3.26 31.62 6.90
C ILE A 110 2.15 31.98 7.90
N ALA A 111 2.21 33.17 8.50
CA ALA A 111 1.21 33.63 9.46
C ALA A 111 -0.18 33.81 8.81
N GLU A 112 -0.24 34.44 7.63
CA GLU A 112 -1.45 34.60 6.83
C GLU A 112 -2.11 33.25 6.50
N ARG A 113 -1.33 32.28 6.04
CA ARG A 113 -1.82 30.93 5.70
C ARG A 113 -2.34 30.15 6.92
N LEU A 114 -1.80 30.43 8.10
CA LEU A 114 -2.28 29.86 9.35
C LEU A 114 -3.50 30.63 9.91
N GLY A 115 -3.88 31.74 9.30
CA GLY A 115 -4.98 32.61 9.78
C GLY A 115 -4.65 33.33 11.09
N ILE A 116 -3.36 33.61 11.35
CA ILE A 116 -2.90 34.23 12.60
C ILE A 116 -1.98 35.42 12.33
N SER A 117 -1.84 36.32 13.31
CA SER A 117 -0.83 37.40 13.22
C SER A 117 0.60 36.87 13.41
N GLU A 118 1.59 37.51 12.78
CA GLU A 118 3.02 37.20 13.00
C GLU A 118 3.41 37.25 14.48
N ARG A 119 2.86 38.21 15.23
CA ARG A 119 3.07 38.33 16.67
C ARG A 119 2.61 37.09 17.42
N TYR A 120 1.48 36.54 17.03
CA TYR A 120 0.94 35.33 17.63
C TYR A 120 1.75 34.09 17.22
N LEU A 121 2.15 34.00 15.94
CA LEU A 121 3.05 32.95 15.44
C LEU A 121 4.36 32.92 16.23
N HIS A 122 5.00 34.07 16.43
CA HIS A 122 6.22 34.19 17.22
C HIS A 122 6.01 33.73 18.67
N LYS A 123 4.92 34.16 19.31
CA LYS A 123 4.58 33.74 20.67
C LYS A 123 4.39 32.23 20.77
N LEU A 124 3.73 31.64 19.77
CA LEU A 124 3.42 30.21 19.73
C LEU A 124 4.69 29.36 19.56
N ILE A 125 5.52 29.67 18.56
CA ILE A 125 6.78 28.96 18.30
C ILE A 125 7.76 29.13 19.47
N HIS A 126 7.84 30.32 20.05
CA HIS A 126 8.70 30.54 21.21
C HIS A 126 8.21 29.77 22.45
N ALA A 127 6.91 29.64 22.66
CA ALA A 127 6.37 28.87 23.77
C ALA A 127 6.66 27.36 23.63
N GLU A 128 6.70 26.84 22.40
CA GLU A 128 6.89 25.40 22.14
C GLU A 128 8.36 25.01 22.00
N LEU A 129 9.16 25.79 21.27
CA LEU A 129 10.55 25.46 20.94
C LEU A 129 11.58 26.35 21.65
N GLY A 130 11.16 27.43 22.31
CA GLY A 130 12.08 28.43 22.88
C GLY A 130 12.84 29.24 21.82
N LEU A 131 12.43 29.19 20.56
CA LEU A 131 13.11 29.82 19.42
C LEU A 131 12.21 30.85 18.72
N SER A 132 12.83 31.77 17.98
CA SER A 132 12.08 32.61 17.03
C SER A 132 11.79 31.83 15.74
N PRO A 133 10.67 32.11 15.01
CA PRO A 133 10.39 31.49 13.71
C PRO A 133 11.55 31.62 12.71
N LYS A 134 12.23 32.77 12.71
CA LYS A 134 13.38 33.03 11.85
C LYS A 134 14.59 32.16 12.22
N SER A 135 14.82 31.92 13.51
CA SER A 135 15.86 31.01 13.99
C SER A 135 15.59 29.58 13.56
N VAL A 136 14.32 29.13 13.60
CA VAL A 136 13.91 27.80 13.14
C VAL A 136 14.25 27.62 11.66
N GLN A 137 13.83 28.55 10.79
CA GLN A 137 14.19 28.53 9.36
C GLN A 137 15.71 28.48 9.16
N LEU A 138 16.45 29.34 9.86
CA LEU A 138 17.90 29.41 9.78
C LEU A 138 18.57 28.08 10.12
N TYR A 139 18.12 27.40 11.17
CA TYR A 139 18.69 26.11 11.57
C TYR A 139 18.40 25.02 10.54
N HIS A 140 17.21 24.99 9.94
CA HIS A 140 16.92 24.07 8.84
C HIS A 140 17.80 24.33 7.61
N GLN A 141 17.98 25.61 7.22
CA GLN A 141 18.90 25.99 6.14
C GLN A 141 20.33 25.53 6.42
N LEU A 142 20.82 25.76 7.64
CA LEU A 142 22.16 25.36 8.05
C LEU A 142 22.32 23.83 8.03
N MET A 143 21.39 23.08 8.59
CA MET A 143 21.46 21.61 8.60
C MET A 143 21.47 21.03 7.19
N PHE A 144 20.68 21.58 6.27
CA PHE A 144 20.71 21.17 4.88
C PHE A 144 22.02 21.57 4.19
N ALA A 145 22.54 22.78 4.43
CA ALA A 145 23.84 23.21 3.90
C ALA A 145 24.98 22.29 4.38
N LYS A 146 25.00 21.91 5.67
CA LYS A 146 25.94 20.93 6.22
C LYS A 146 25.86 19.61 5.48
N ARG A 147 24.65 19.10 5.24
CA ARG A 147 24.45 17.86 4.49
C ARG A 147 25.03 17.95 3.08
N LEU A 148 24.73 19.01 2.34
CA LEU A 148 25.28 19.21 0.99
C LEU A 148 26.80 19.30 0.99
N LEU A 149 27.40 20.04 1.93
CA LEU A 149 28.85 20.19 2.02
C LEU A 149 29.59 18.90 2.38
N GLN A 150 28.93 17.98 3.09
CA GLN A 150 29.53 16.71 3.52
C GLN A 150 29.32 15.56 2.54
N GLN A 151 28.23 15.59 1.78
CA GLN A 151 27.84 14.49 0.89
C GLN A 151 28.15 14.77 -0.58
N THR A 152 28.38 16.04 -0.96
CA THR A 152 28.41 16.46 -2.36
C THR A 152 29.61 17.35 -2.66
N ASN A 153 30.00 17.42 -3.93
CA ASN A 153 31.09 18.26 -4.42
C ASN A 153 30.63 19.61 -5.00
N LEU A 154 29.37 20.01 -4.77
CA LEU A 154 28.82 21.26 -5.30
C LEU A 154 29.69 22.48 -4.95
N PRO A 155 29.84 23.47 -5.85
CA PRO A 155 30.38 24.79 -5.50
C PRO A 155 29.66 25.41 -4.28
N ILE A 156 30.38 26.18 -3.46
CA ILE A 156 29.80 26.77 -2.23
C ILE A 156 28.66 27.75 -2.58
N ASP A 157 28.77 28.45 -3.71
CA ASP A 157 27.70 29.33 -4.21
C ASP A 157 26.42 28.55 -4.55
N ASP A 158 26.56 27.38 -5.17
CA ASP A 158 25.44 26.49 -5.47
C ASP A 158 24.80 25.92 -4.21
N VAL A 159 25.61 25.55 -3.22
CA VAL A 159 25.12 25.15 -1.89
C VAL A 159 24.32 26.29 -1.24
N ALA A 160 24.85 27.51 -1.28
CA ALA A 160 24.18 28.68 -0.72
C ALA A 160 22.84 28.98 -1.40
N SER A 161 22.81 28.92 -2.74
CA SER A 161 21.59 29.06 -3.54
C SER A 161 20.56 27.99 -3.17
N SER A 162 20.98 26.72 -3.07
CA SER A 162 20.10 25.57 -2.76
C SER A 162 19.35 25.68 -1.43
N VAL A 163 19.91 26.37 -0.44
CA VAL A 163 19.26 26.59 0.88
C VAL A 163 18.57 27.95 1.00
N GLY A 164 18.59 28.79 -0.04
CA GLY A 164 17.97 30.11 -0.03
C GLY A 164 18.83 31.23 0.56
N PHE A 165 20.17 31.14 0.51
CA PHE A 165 21.05 32.28 0.77
C PHE A 165 21.40 33.00 -0.54
N HIS A 166 21.40 34.34 -0.49
CA HIS A 166 21.74 35.19 -1.64
C HIS A 166 23.24 35.15 -2.04
N SER A 167 24.12 34.62 -1.19
CA SER A 167 25.56 34.48 -1.50
C SER A 167 26.26 33.48 -0.60
N ALA A 168 27.36 32.86 -1.09
CA ALA A 168 28.25 32.04 -0.26
C ALA A 168 28.83 32.82 0.94
N ARG A 169 29.13 34.11 0.77
CA ARG A 169 29.64 34.96 1.86
C ARG A 169 28.65 35.03 3.03
N ARG A 170 27.35 35.16 2.75
CA ARG A 170 26.32 35.18 3.79
C ARG A 170 26.23 33.83 4.50
N LEU A 171 26.22 32.72 3.75
CA LEU A 171 26.23 31.37 4.32
C LEU A 171 27.45 31.18 5.24
N GLN A 172 28.64 31.56 4.78
CA GLN A 172 29.88 31.46 5.56
C GLN A 172 29.82 32.29 6.85
N SER A 173 29.32 33.53 6.78
CA SER A 173 29.17 34.40 7.96
C SER A 173 28.23 33.78 8.99
N VAL A 174 27.09 33.23 8.56
CA VAL A 174 26.12 32.57 9.43
C VAL A 174 26.71 31.29 10.04
N MET A 175 27.33 30.42 9.24
CA MET A 175 27.96 29.19 9.73
C MET A 175 29.06 29.49 10.75
N LYS A 176 29.90 30.50 10.50
CA LYS A 176 30.95 30.91 11.43
C LYS A 176 30.36 31.44 12.75
N SER A 177 29.26 32.18 12.68
CA SER A 177 28.58 32.71 13.87
C SER A 177 27.93 31.62 14.74
N HIS A 178 27.39 30.56 14.12
CA HIS A 178 26.64 29.53 14.85
C HIS A 178 27.46 28.29 15.22
N TRP A 179 28.45 27.93 14.40
CA TRP A 179 29.22 26.69 14.55
C TRP A 179 30.73 26.91 14.63
N SER A 180 31.21 28.16 14.52
CA SER A 180 32.65 28.47 14.47
C SER A 180 33.41 27.75 13.34
N LEU A 181 32.67 27.26 12.32
CA LEU A 181 33.20 26.55 11.17
C LEU A 181 32.78 27.26 9.88
N THR A 182 33.66 27.24 8.88
CA THR A 182 33.39 27.73 7.53
C THR A 182 32.95 26.60 6.60
N PRO A 183 32.24 26.89 5.49
CA PRO A 183 31.85 25.87 4.51
C PRO A 183 33.03 25.02 4.01
N SER A 184 34.18 25.64 3.76
CA SER A 184 35.39 24.95 3.29
C SER A 184 35.99 24.03 4.34
N GLN A 185 35.94 24.39 5.63
CA GLN A 185 36.41 23.53 6.72
C GLN A 185 35.48 22.32 6.97
N LEU A 186 34.19 22.46 6.65
CA LEU A 186 33.21 21.39 6.82
C LEU A 186 33.22 20.40 5.65
N ARG A 187 33.71 20.83 4.48
CA ARG A 187 33.87 19.98 3.30
C ARG A 187 34.95 18.93 3.57
N ARG A 188 34.58 17.65 3.46
CA ARG A 188 35.56 16.56 3.40
C ARG A 188 36.18 16.55 2.00
N ALA A 189 37.49 16.35 1.91
CA ALA A 189 38.19 16.24 0.64
C ALA A 189 37.75 14.94 -0.08
N ASN A 190 36.71 15.02 -0.90
CA ASN A 190 36.44 14.03 -1.95
C ASN A 190 36.85 14.66 -3.28
N THR A 191 38.13 14.51 -3.61
CA THR A 191 38.71 14.85 -4.91
C THR A 191 38.41 13.73 -5.88
N ASP A 192 37.29 13.84 -6.60
CA ASP A 192 37.16 13.30 -7.95
C ASP A 192 36.21 14.22 -8.71
N GLY A 193 36.81 15.09 -9.51
CA GLY A 193 36.12 16.12 -10.30
C GLY A 193 36.00 15.66 -11.74
N LEU A 194 34.77 15.51 -12.21
CA LEU A 194 34.45 15.67 -13.62
C LEU A 194 33.52 16.87 -13.72
N GLU A 195 33.93 17.87 -14.50
CA GLU A 195 33.08 18.98 -14.92
C GLU A 195 31.91 18.40 -15.72
N GLN A 196 30.73 18.35 -15.10
CA GLN A 196 29.49 18.05 -15.79
C GLN A 196 28.75 19.35 -16.08
N ALA A 197 28.28 19.50 -17.32
CA ALA A 197 27.55 20.67 -17.81
C ALA A 197 26.16 20.87 -17.14
N VAL A 198 25.68 19.89 -16.37
CA VAL A 198 24.44 19.96 -15.58
C VAL A 198 24.80 19.61 -14.13
N PRO A 199 24.33 20.36 -13.12
CA PRO A 199 24.67 20.07 -11.73
C PRO A 199 23.98 18.76 -11.30
N GLN A 200 24.74 17.66 -11.31
CA GLN A 200 24.33 16.39 -10.74
C GLN A 200 24.65 16.38 -9.24
N LEU A 201 23.61 16.23 -8.44
CA LEU A 201 23.69 16.13 -6.99
C LEU A 201 23.57 14.66 -6.57
N THR A 202 24.59 14.13 -5.90
CA THR A 202 24.53 12.79 -5.29
C THR A 202 24.52 12.90 -3.77
N LEU A 203 23.53 12.31 -3.11
CA LEU A 203 23.37 12.36 -1.65
C LEU A 203 22.76 11.06 -1.11
N PHE A 204 22.97 10.79 0.18
CA PHE A 204 22.44 9.59 0.83
C PHE A 204 21.22 9.92 1.69
N LEU A 205 20.07 9.29 1.41
CA LEU A 205 18.85 9.36 2.22
C LEU A 205 18.73 8.11 3.10
N ALA A 206 18.88 8.24 4.41
CA ALA A 206 18.69 7.14 5.34
C ALA A 206 17.21 6.88 5.65
N TYR A 207 16.87 5.65 6.04
CA TYR A 207 15.61 5.27 6.65
C TYR A 207 15.84 4.55 7.99
N ARG A 208 14.80 4.42 8.81
CA ARG A 208 14.82 3.56 10.01
C ARG A 208 14.57 2.11 9.61
N PRO A 209 15.47 1.14 9.83
CA PRO A 209 15.18 -0.27 9.56
C PRO A 209 14.13 -0.82 10.54
N PRO A 210 13.38 -1.88 10.18
CA PRO A 210 13.39 -2.58 8.89
C PRO A 210 12.69 -1.78 7.76
N TYR A 211 13.02 -2.10 6.52
CA TYR A 211 12.42 -1.51 5.31
C TYR A 211 12.17 -2.58 4.26
N GLN A 212 10.91 -2.83 3.90
CA GLN A 212 10.54 -3.85 2.92
C GLN A 212 10.63 -3.34 1.49
N TRP A 213 11.87 -3.20 1.01
CA TRP A 213 12.11 -2.67 -0.34
C TRP A 213 11.44 -3.51 -1.42
N ALA A 214 11.53 -4.84 -1.36
CA ALA A 214 10.89 -5.72 -2.35
C ALA A 214 9.40 -5.42 -2.51
N MET A 215 8.68 -5.22 -1.40
CA MET A 215 7.26 -4.90 -1.40
C MET A 215 6.98 -3.51 -2.00
N VAL A 216 7.73 -2.48 -1.58
CA VAL A 216 7.60 -1.12 -2.13
C VAL A 216 7.90 -1.11 -3.63
N ARG A 217 9.02 -1.71 -4.02
CA ARG A 217 9.47 -1.87 -5.39
C ARG A 217 8.42 -2.55 -6.25
N ASP A 218 7.90 -3.70 -5.85
CA ASP A 218 6.92 -4.44 -6.65
C ASP A 218 5.59 -3.69 -6.73
N PHE A 219 5.22 -2.97 -5.67
CA PHE A 219 4.06 -2.08 -5.68
C PHE A 219 4.20 -0.93 -6.69
N LEU A 220 5.38 -0.27 -6.72
CA LEU A 220 5.71 0.79 -7.66
C LEU A 220 5.83 0.26 -9.09
N ARG A 221 6.54 -0.85 -9.30
CA ARG A 221 6.75 -1.50 -10.61
C ARG A 221 5.44 -1.88 -11.29
N LYS A 222 4.48 -2.46 -10.56
CA LYS A 222 3.13 -2.75 -11.06
C LYS A 222 2.38 -1.50 -11.55
N ARG A 223 2.79 -0.31 -11.11
CA ARG A 223 2.13 0.99 -11.34
C ARG A 223 3.00 2.00 -12.10
N ALA A 224 4.16 1.57 -12.59
CA ALA A 224 5.11 2.45 -13.25
C ALA A 224 4.53 3.01 -14.56
N ILE A 225 4.71 4.31 -14.76
CA ILE A 225 4.39 4.99 -16.01
C ILE A 225 5.54 4.79 -16.98
N THR A 226 5.24 4.23 -18.15
CA THR A 226 6.23 3.97 -19.20
C THR A 226 6.96 5.25 -19.58
N GLU A 227 8.29 5.18 -19.73
CA GLU A 227 9.22 6.29 -20.05
C GLU A 227 9.38 7.38 -18.96
N VAL A 228 8.42 7.53 -18.05
CA VAL A 228 8.50 8.48 -16.92
C VAL A 228 9.16 7.85 -15.70
N GLU A 229 8.81 6.60 -15.38
CA GLU A 229 9.28 5.85 -14.21
C GLU A 229 10.00 4.57 -14.64
N GLU A 230 11.13 4.27 -14.00
CA GLU A 230 11.85 3.01 -14.15
C GLU A 230 12.10 2.40 -12.77
N VAL A 231 11.65 1.15 -12.58
CA VAL A 231 11.74 0.44 -11.29
C VAL A 231 12.49 -0.88 -11.49
N ARG A 232 13.77 -0.89 -11.15
CA ARG A 232 14.65 -2.07 -11.20
C ARG A 232 14.62 -2.83 -9.86
N ASP A 233 15.45 -3.84 -9.72
CA ASP A 233 15.47 -4.67 -8.50
C ASP A 233 16.00 -3.94 -7.28
N ASP A 234 16.91 -3.01 -7.50
CA ASP A 234 17.64 -2.22 -6.50
C ASP A 234 17.34 -0.73 -6.58
N SER A 235 16.57 -0.25 -7.55
CA SER A 235 16.49 1.19 -7.80
C SER A 235 15.16 1.67 -8.37
N TYR A 236 14.89 2.95 -8.12
CA TYR A 236 13.76 3.71 -8.65
C TYR A 236 14.28 4.98 -9.33
N ARG A 237 13.89 5.20 -10.59
CA ARG A 237 14.21 6.42 -11.36
C ARG A 237 12.91 7.07 -11.84
N ARG A 238 12.89 8.41 -11.85
CA ARG A 238 11.81 9.20 -12.43
C ARG A 238 12.30 10.45 -13.12
N VAL A 239 11.66 10.81 -14.24
CA VAL A 239 11.73 12.15 -14.86
C VAL A 239 10.54 12.99 -14.40
N PHE A 240 10.75 14.27 -14.10
CA PHE A 240 9.70 15.17 -13.60
C PHE A 240 9.75 16.56 -14.22
N SER A 241 8.58 17.19 -14.34
CA SER A 241 8.40 18.61 -14.58
C SER A 241 7.27 19.11 -13.68
N GLU A 242 7.57 20.03 -12.76
CA GLU A 242 6.57 20.58 -11.84
C GLU A 242 7.04 21.96 -11.34
N ASP A 243 6.12 22.94 -11.32
CA ASP A 243 6.38 24.34 -10.97
C ASP A 243 7.43 25.01 -11.88
N GLY A 244 7.48 24.63 -13.15
CA GLY A 244 8.49 25.11 -14.11
C GLY A 244 9.90 24.55 -13.88
N VAL A 245 10.05 23.60 -12.97
CA VAL A 245 11.33 22.95 -12.64
C VAL A 245 11.40 21.58 -13.30
N ASN A 246 12.44 21.36 -14.09
CA ASN A 246 12.68 20.14 -14.85
C ASN A 246 13.88 19.37 -14.31
N GLY A 247 13.78 18.04 -14.35
CA GLY A 247 14.88 17.19 -13.95
C GLY A 247 14.54 15.70 -13.96
N TRP A 248 15.50 14.92 -13.46
CA TRP A 248 15.30 13.51 -13.13
C TRP A 248 15.91 13.18 -11.77
N ILE A 249 15.36 12.17 -11.12
CA ILE A 249 15.86 11.64 -9.86
C ILE A 249 16.01 10.14 -9.95
N HIS A 250 17.08 9.60 -9.36
CA HIS A 250 17.36 8.19 -9.26
C HIS A 250 17.72 7.86 -7.82
N ALA A 251 17.11 6.82 -7.26
CA ALA A 251 17.35 6.33 -5.91
C ALA A 251 17.73 4.86 -5.98
N GLU A 252 18.95 4.54 -5.57
CA GLU A 252 19.49 3.18 -5.50
C GLU A 252 19.48 2.72 -4.04
N HIS A 253 18.81 1.60 -3.76
CA HIS A 253 18.63 1.02 -2.44
C HIS A 253 19.92 0.36 -1.97
N GLN A 254 20.44 0.83 -0.83
CA GLN A 254 21.63 0.29 -0.18
C GLN A 254 21.25 -0.31 1.16
N LEU A 255 20.93 -1.60 1.15
CA LEU A 255 20.47 -2.34 2.33
C LEU A 255 21.49 -2.25 3.48
N GLU A 256 22.78 -2.42 3.20
CA GLU A 256 23.87 -2.40 4.19
C GLU A 256 23.96 -1.06 4.94
N HIS A 257 23.55 0.03 4.30
CA HIS A 257 23.62 1.38 4.84
C HIS A 257 22.27 1.89 5.35
N ASN A 258 21.21 1.06 5.29
CA ASN A 258 19.84 1.44 5.65
C ASN A 258 19.37 2.72 4.95
N GLY A 259 19.53 2.80 3.63
CA GLY A 259 19.11 4.00 2.90
C GLY A 259 19.19 3.88 1.39
N PHE A 260 19.16 5.04 0.74
CA PHE A 260 19.21 5.19 -0.70
C PHE A 260 20.32 6.16 -1.10
N ALA A 261 21.18 5.74 -2.03
CA ALA A 261 22.04 6.65 -2.76
C ALA A 261 21.20 7.34 -3.84
N VAL A 262 21.05 8.66 -3.74
CA VAL A 262 20.17 9.44 -4.60
C VAL A 262 20.99 10.34 -5.51
N SER A 263 20.82 10.18 -6.80
CA SER A 263 21.31 11.09 -7.84
C SER A 263 20.16 11.96 -8.34
N LEU A 264 20.37 13.28 -8.40
CA LEU A 264 19.40 14.26 -8.87
C LEU A 264 20.07 15.18 -9.89
N SER A 265 19.43 15.36 -11.03
CA SER A 265 19.79 16.38 -12.01
C SER A 265 18.60 17.31 -12.19
N ILE A 266 18.81 18.61 -12.06
CA ILE A 266 17.75 19.61 -12.01
C ILE A 266 18.22 20.91 -12.65
N ASP A 267 17.33 21.60 -13.35
CA ASP A 267 17.63 22.91 -13.97
C ASP A 267 17.91 24.01 -12.93
N THR A 268 17.21 23.96 -11.79
CA THR A 268 17.30 24.96 -10.72
C THR A 268 17.59 24.30 -9.37
N LEU A 269 18.82 24.47 -8.87
CA LEU A 269 19.25 23.86 -7.60
C LEU A 269 18.46 24.31 -6.36
N GLN A 270 17.83 25.49 -6.39
CA GLN A 270 16.95 25.97 -5.31
C GLN A 270 15.75 25.04 -5.07
N ALA A 271 15.33 24.29 -6.09
CA ALA A 271 14.23 23.34 -5.98
C ALA A 271 14.65 21.95 -5.47
N ALA A 272 15.96 21.67 -5.39
CA ALA A 272 16.48 20.38 -4.98
C ALA A 272 15.95 19.91 -3.60
N PRO A 273 15.91 20.74 -2.53
CA PRO A 273 15.35 20.31 -1.25
C PRO A 273 13.90 19.83 -1.36
N LYS A 274 13.05 20.54 -2.12
CA LYS A 274 11.64 20.19 -2.33
C LYS A 274 11.49 18.86 -3.08
N LYS A 275 12.30 18.61 -4.12
CA LYS A 275 12.25 17.36 -4.88
C LYS A 275 12.82 16.17 -4.08
N LEU A 276 13.83 16.39 -3.25
CA LEU A 276 14.31 15.37 -2.31
C LEU A 276 13.27 15.05 -1.24
N ALA A 277 12.59 16.05 -0.67
CA ALA A 277 11.49 15.84 0.25
C ALA A 277 10.33 15.06 -0.41
N THR A 278 10.08 15.31 -1.70
CA THR A 278 9.09 14.57 -2.50
C THR A 278 9.48 13.10 -2.63
N LEU A 279 10.74 12.79 -2.94
CA LEU A 279 11.23 11.42 -2.98
C LEU A 279 11.19 10.75 -1.60
N THR A 280 11.63 11.45 -0.54
CA THR A 280 11.57 10.97 0.85
C THR A 280 10.15 10.63 1.27
N ARG A 281 9.16 11.45 0.88
CA ARG A 281 7.73 11.19 1.10
C ARG A 281 7.21 10.02 0.27
N MET A 282 7.59 9.95 -1.01
CA MET A 282 7.16 8.89 -1.91
C MET A 282 7.66 7.51 -1.47
N LEU A 283 8.90 7.43 -0.99
CA LEU A 283 9.50 6.21 -0.44
C LEU A 283 9.25 6.05 1.06
N ASP A 284 8.53 6.98 1.69
CA ASP A 284 8.14 6.90 3.11
C ASP A 284 9.32 6.66 4.07
N LEU A 285 10.46 7.33 3.84
CA LEU A 285 11.72 7.04 4.56
C LEU A 285 11.69 7.47 6.03
N ASN A 286 10.80 8.42 6.37
CA ASN A 286 10.66 8.95 7.73
C ASN A 286 9.77 8.10 8.63
N ALA A 287 9.10 7.08 8.09
CA ALA A 287 8.22 6.21 8.87
C ALA A 287 8.98 5.45 9.97
N ASP A 288 8.28 5.25 11.09
CA ASP A 288 8.72 4.45 12.22
C ASP A 288 8.09 3.05 12.12
N PRO A 289 8.85 2.04 11.65
CA PRO A 289 8.29 0.72 11.34
C PRO A 289 7.77 -0.01 12.58
N ASP A 290 8.36 0.23 13.76
CA ASP A 290 7.97 -0.44 14.99
C ASP A 290 6.59 0.04 15.46
N LEU A 291 6.36 1.37 15.44
CA LEU A 291 5.06 1.94 15.79
C LEU A 291 3.96 1.48 14.84
N ILE A 292 4.26 1.42 13.54
CA ILE A 292 3.32 0.96 12.52
C ILE A 292 2.99 -0.52 12.75
N PHE A 293 4.01 -1.35 12.99
CA PHE A 293 3.82 -2.78 13.24
C PHE A 293 2.91 -3.02 14.45
N GLN A 294 3.13 -2.33 15.57
CA GLN A 294 2.27 -2.44 16.75
C GLN A 294 0.83 -1.98 16.48
N ALA A 295 0.63 -0.95 15.66
CA ALA A 295 -0.70 -0.50 15.26
C ALA A 295 -1.43 -1.53 14.39
N LEU A 296 -0.73 -2.24 13.49
CA LEU A 296 -1.32 -3.32 12.70
C LEU A 296 -1.77 -4.49 13.58
N LEU A 297 -0.96 -4.87 14.58
CA LEU A 297 -1.34 -5.91 15.55
C LEU A 297 -2.58 -5.49 16.36
N SER A 298 -2.60 -4.24 16.82
CA SER A 298 -3.73 -3.68 17.56
C SER A 298 -5.03 -3.65 16.74
N ALA A 299 -4.91 -3.57 15.42
CA ALA A 299 -6.03 -3.63 14.49
C ALA A 299 -6.54 -5.06 14.21
N GLY A 300 -5.89 -6.10 14.75
CA GLY A 300 -6.31 -7.49 14.58
C GLY A 300 -5.54 -8.28 13.51
N ILE A 301 -4.46 -7.72 12.93
CA ILE A 301 -3.57 -8.47 12.05
C ILE A 301 -2.72 -9.42 12.89
N SER A 302 -2.62 -10.69 12.50
CA SER A 302 -1.81 -11.65 13.25
C SER A 302 -0.31 -11.35 13.10
N PRO A 303 0.54 -11.64 14.11
CA PRO A 303 1.98 -11.43 14.01
C PRO A 303 2.67 -12.16 12.85
N LYS A 304 2.08 -13.27 12.37
CA LYS A 304 2.62 -14.04 11.24
C LYS A 304 2.30 -13.41 9.88
N GLU A 305 1.22 -12.65 9.80
CA GLU A 305 0.77 -12.00 8.57
C GLU A 305 1.24 -10.55 8.47
N ALA A 306 1.46 -9.90 9.62
CA ALA A 306 1.95 -8.54 9.69
C ALA A 306 3.33 -8.41 9.04
N VAL A 307 3.45 -7.48 8.10
CA VAL A 307 4.72 -7.23 7.40
C VAL A 307 5.58 -6.28 8.23
N GLU A 308 6.70 -6.78 8.75
CA GLU A 308 7.72 -5.94 9.39
C GLU A 308 8.34 -4.99 8.36
N GLY A 309 8.55 -3.71 8.71
CA GLY A 309 9.17 -2.74 7.81
C GLY A 309 8.27 -2.28 6.66
N LEU A 310 6.95 -2.44 6.80
CA LEU A 310 5.94 -1.94 5.88
C LEU A 310 6.09 -0.43 5.67
N ARG A 311 5.84 0.02 4.43
CA ARG A 311 5.90 1.43 4.02
C ARG A 311 4.64 1.81 3.28
N LEU A 312 4.37 3.11 3.19
CA LEU A 312 3.29 3.68 2.41
C LEU A 312 3.84 4.26 1.09
N PRO A 313 3.83 3.52 -0.04
CA PRO A 313 4.42 4.02 -1.28
C PRO A 313 3.56 5.17 -1.81
N GLY A 314 4.12 6.38 -1.82
CA GLY A 314 3.42 7.58 -2.29
C GLY A 314 3.32 7.66 -3.82
N VAL A 315 2.97 8.86 -4.28
CA VAL A 315 2.96 9.29 -5.68
C VAL A 315 3.66 10.66 -5.74
N TRP A 316 4.25 10.97 -6.89
CA TRP A 316 5.05 12.17 -7.08
C TRP A 316 4.32 13.45 -6.68
N SER A 317 3.08 13.65 -7.16
CA SER A 317 2.25 14.80 -6.82
C SER A 317 0.80 14.42 -6.51
N VAL A 318 0.08 15.34 -5.87
CA VAL A 318 -1.36 15.22 -5.59
C VAL A 318 -2.16 15.14 -6.89
N PHE A 319 -1.77 15.93 -7.91
CA PHE A 319 -2.41 15.90 -9.21
C PHE A 319 -2.26 14.53 -9.90
N GLU A 320 -1.05 13.96 -9.87
CA GLU A 320 -0.83 12.62 -10.41
C GLU A 320 -1.62 11.56 -9.63
N ALA A 321 -1.67 11.66 -8.30
CA ALA A 321 -2.47 10.75 -7.48
C ALA A 321 -3.97 10.81 -7.85
N GLY A 322 -4.50 12.01 -8.12
CA GLY A 322 -5.87 12.18 -8.59
C GLY A 322 -6.13 11.64 -9.99
N CYS A 323 -5.20 11.85 -10.93
CA CYS A 323 -5.26 11.22 -12.25
C CYS A 323 -5.31 9.69 -12.14
N ARG A 324 -4.43 9.10 -11.31
CA ARG A 324 -4.40 7.65 -11.04
C ARG A 324 -5.69 7.16 -10.40
N ALA A 325 -6.24 7.90 -9.43
CA ALA A 325 -7.47 7.56 -8.73
C ALA A 325 -8.68 7.57 -9.68
N ILE A 326 -8.86 8.66 -10.44
CA ILE A 326 -9.98 8.85 -11.38
C ILE A 326 -9.94 7.81 -12.50
N LEU A 327 -8.76 7.60 -13.11
CA LEU A 327 -8.60 6.60 -14.17
C LEU A 327 -8.73 5.16 -13.64
N GLY A 328 -8.42 4.94 -12.36
CA GLY A 328 -8.56 3.66 -11.67
C GLY A 328 -9.96 3.33 -11.15
N GLN A 329 -10.93 4.24 -11.25
CA GLN A 329 -12.29 3.99 -10.77
C GLN A 329 -12.92 2.76 -11.46
N GLN A 330 -13.37 1.80 -10.66
CA GLN A 330 -14.12 0.62 -11.11
C GLN A 330 -13.40 -0.25 -12.16
N VAL A 331 -12.06 -0.20 -12.22
CA VAL A 331 -11.27 -1.00 -13.16
C VAL A 331 -10.09 -1.65 -12.46
N ALA A 332 -9.57 -2.74 -13.04
CA ALA A 332 -8.36 -3.39 -12.54
C ALA A 332 -7.12 -2.47 -12.67
N VAL A 333 -6.14 -2.65 -11.79
CA VAL A 333 -4.89 -1.86 -11.77
C VAL A 333 -4.21 -1.82 -13.15
N LYS A 334 -4.10 -2.97 -13.84
CA LYS A 334 -3.50 -3.05 -15.18
C LYS A 334 -4.23 -2.18 -16.21
N ALA A 335 -5.56 -2.11 -16.15
CA ALA A 335 -6.36 -1.28 -17.04
C ALA A 335 -6.19 0.22 -16.71
N ALA A 336 -6.13 0.57 -15.43
CA ALA A 336 -5.87 1.93 -14.98
C ALA A 336 -4.51 2.45 -15.48
N ILE A 337 -3.45 1.66 -15.30
CA ILE A 337 -2.10 2.00 -15.75
C ILE A 337 -2.04 2.12 -17.29
N SER A 338 -2.76 1.29 -18.03
CA SER A 338 -2.85 1.45 -19.50
C SER A 338 -3.47 2.79 -19.91
N GLN A 339 -4.48 3.30 -19.20
CA GLN A 339 -5.06 4.61 -19.48
C GLN A 339 -4.13 5.75 -19.05
N ILE A 340 -3.41 5.60 -17.93
CA ILE A 340 -2.39 6.56 -17.49
C ILE A 340 -1.27 6.68 -18.53
N ASN A 341 -0.74 5.56 -19.05
CA ASN A 341 0.30 5.60 -20.07
C ASN A 341 -0.19 6.29 -21.35
N LYS A 342 -1.45 6.11 -21.75
CA LYS A 342 -2.05 6.85 -22.88
C LYS A 342 -2.17 8.34 -22.61
N LEU A 343 -2.55 8.73 -21.38
CA LEU A 343 -2.58 10.13 -20.96
C LEU A 343 -1.19 10.75 -21.03
N THR A 344 -0.19 10.08 -20.50
CA THR A 344 1.22 10.53 -20.53
C THR A 344 1.76 10.60 -21.95
N GLN A 345 1.52 9.61 -22.80
CA GLN A 345 1.99 9.64 -24.20
C GLN A 345 1.35 10.75 -25.03
N ALA A 346 0.07 11.07 -24.76
CA ALA A 346 -0.66 12.08 -25.51
C ALA A 346 -0.37 13.52 -25.05
N LEU A 347 -0.15 13.73 -23.75
CA LEU A 347 -0.09 15.07 -23.14
C LEU A 347 1.21 15.33 -22.35
N GLY A 348 2.06 14.34 -22.17
CA GLY A 348 3.37 14.49 -21.56
C GLY A 348 4.30 15.28 -22.47
N GLN A 349 5.25 15.97 -21.86
CA GLN A 349 6.23 16.77 -22.59
C GLN A 349 7.63 16.25 -22.30
N ASP A 350 8.52 16.33 -23.29
CA ASP A 350 9.95 16.10 -23.05
C ASP A 350 10.54 17.35 -22.39
N ASN A 351 11.16 17.16 -21.22
CA ASN A 351 11.77 18.25 -20.46
C ASN A 351 13.29 18.39 -20.73
N GLY A 352 13.81 17.72 -21.76
CA GLY A 352 15.24 17.61 -22.08
C GLY A 352 15.94 16.43 -21.41
N PHE A 353 15.32 15.82 -20.40
CA PHE A 353 15.79 14.62 -19.70
C PHE A 353 14.91 13.38 -19.98
N GLY A 354 13.83 13.54 -20.74
CA GLY A 354 12.86 12.50 -21.08
C GLY A 354 11.41 12.94 -20.92
N LEU A 355 10.50 12.00 -21.21
CA LEU A 355 9.07 12.22 -21.11
C LEU A 355 8.64 12.46 -19.66
N THR A 356 7.79 13.45 -19.45
CA THR A 356 7.24 13.81 -18.14
C THR A 356 5.76 13.48 -18.04
N PHE A 357 5.28 13.35 -16.79
CA PHE A 357 3.85 13.27 -16.55
C PHE A 357 3.17 14.59 -16.98
N PRO A 358 1.96 14.55 -17.59
CA PRO A 358 1.29 15.76 -18.06
C PRO A 358 1.05 16.78 -16.96
N THR A 359 1.11 18.06 -17.30
CA THR A 359 0.77 19.13 -16.36
C THR A 359 -0.75 19.28 -16.18
N PRO A 360 -1.23 19.87 -15.07
CA PRO A 360 -2.66 20.17 -14.88
C PRO A 360 -3.26 20.97 -16.05
N GLU A 361 -2.52 21.95 -16.58
CA GLU A 361 -2.96 22.82 -17.68
C GLU A 361 -3.16 22.03 -18.96
N ALA A 362 -2.22 21.14 -19.30
CA ALA A 362 -2.30 20.29 -20.50
C ALA A 362 -3.51 19.36 -20.46
N VAL A 363 -3.80 18.77 -19.29
CA VAL A 363 -4.96 17.88 -19.11
C VAL A 363 -6.28 18.65 -19.12
N ALA A 364 -6.32 19.85 -18.52
CA ALA A 364 -7.52 20.70 -18.52
C ALA A 364 -7.89 21.19 -19.92
N ALA A 365 -6.89 21.49 -20.76
CA ALA A 365 -7.06 21.97 -22.13
C ALA A 365 -7.46 20.87 -23.14
N SER A 366 -7.18 19.60 -22.84
CA SER A 366 -7.47 18.47 -23.74
C SER A 366 -8.95 18.03 -23.68
N ASP A 367 -9.49 17.56 -24.81
CA ASP A 367 -10.80 16.90 -24.87
C ASP A 367 -10.78 15.45 -24.35
N LEU A 368 -9.57 14.90 -24.13
CA LEU A 368 -9.31 13.52 -23.72
C LEU A 368 -9.96 12.47 -24.64
N ALA A 369 -10.11 12.77 -25.94
CA ALA A 369 -10.74 11.87 -26.91
C ALA A 369 -10.03 10.51 -27.00
N PHE A 370 -8.70 10.49 -26.89
CA PHE A 370 -7.86 9.30 -26.94
C PHE A 370 -8.05 8.31 -25.78
N LEU A 371 -8.66 8.73 -24.65
CA LEU A 371 -8.99 7.85 -23.53
C LEU A 371 -10.27 7.06 -23.81
N LYS A 372 -10.17 5.72 -23.73
CA LYS A 372 -11.29 4.79 -23.93
C LYS A 372 -12.06 4.61 -22.62
N MET A 373 -12.86 5.60 -22.25
CA MET A 373 -13.67 5.60 -21.01
C MET A 373 -14.91 6.50 -21.14
N PRO A 374 -15.92 6.36 -20.24
CA PRO A 374 -17.14 7.16 -20.29
C PRO A 374 -16.88 8.67 -20.25
N GLN A 375 -17.71 9.45 -20.95
CA GLN A 375 -17.58 10.91 -21.00
C GLN A 375 -17.65 11.56 -19.62
N ALA A 376 -18.48 11.03 -18.71
CA ALA A 376 -18.56 11.52 -17.33
C ALA A 376 -17.20 11.49 -16.63
N ARG A 377 -16.41 10.42 -16.81
CA ARG A 377 -15.08 10.29 -16.21
C ARG A 377 -14.05 11.23 -16.85
N LYS A 378 -14.15 11.47 -18.16
CA LYS A 378 -13.33 12.48 -18.86
C LYS A 378 -13.62 13.88 -18.30
N ASN A 379 -14.90 14.21 -18.10
CA ASN A 379 -15.30 15.48 -17.53
C ASN A 379 -14.79 15.64 -16.09
N THR A 380 -14.85 14.58 -15.27
CA THR A 380 -14.26 14.59 -13.91
C THR A 380 -12.75 14.83 -13.94
N LEU A 381 -12.01 14.15 -14.82
CA LEU A 381 -10.57 14.35 -14.94
C LEU A 381 -10.22 15.79 -15.36
N ARG A 382 -10.96 16.36 -16.32
CA ARG A 382 -10.79 17.76 -16.73
C ARG A 382 -11.13 18.75 -15.61
N ALA A 383 -12.21 18.54 -14.88
CA ALA A 383 -12.60 19.40 -13.77
C ALA A 383 -11.56 19.38 -12.65
N PHE A 384 -11.03 18.19 -12.33
CA PHE A 384 -9.94 18.04 -11.38
C PHE A 384 -8.65 18.71 -11.86
N ALA A 385 -8.27 18.53 -13.13
CA ALA A 385 -7.10 19.18 -13.71
C ALA A 385 -7.23 20.70 -13.72
N HIS A 386 -8.42 21.24 -14.03
CA HIS A 386 -8.67 22.67 -13.97
C HIS A 386 -8.51 23.21 -12.54
N TYR A 387 -9.11 22.55 -11.55
CA TYR A 387 -8.93 22.92 -10.14
C TYR A 387 -7.44 22.92 -9.73
N MET A 388 -6.68 21.91 -10.14
CA MET A 388 -5.25 21.82 -9.81
C MET A 388 -4.38 22.83 -10.58
N ALA A 389 -4.81 23.28 -11.78
CA ALA A 389 -4.13 24.32 -12.55
C ALA A 389 -4.36 25.73 -11.97
N THR A 390 -5.51 25.97 -11.36
CA THR A 390 -5.87 27.29 -10.81
C THR A 390 -5.57 27.45 -9.31
N THR A 391 -5.30 26.35 -8.62
CA THR A 391 -5.08 26.32 -7.17
C THR A 391 -3.61 26.03 -6.89
N ASP A 392 -2.93 26.89 -6.12
CA ASP A 392 -1.59 26.55 -5.65
C ASP A 392 -1.65 25.24 -4.85
N SER A 393 -0.68 24.36 -5.05
CA SER A 393 -0.43 23.16 -4.25
C SER A 393 -0.60 23.37 -2.73
N LYS A 394 -0.25 24.57 -2.25
CA LYS A 394 -0.32 25.01 -0.85
C LYS A 394 -1.73 25.29 -0.32
N ASP A 395 -2.66 25.57 -1.22
CA ASP A 395 -4.05 25.92 -0.94
C ASP A 395 -5.01 24.77 -1.26
N PHE A 396 -4.44 23.57 -1.50
CA PHE A 396 -5.20 22.35 -1.72
C PHE A 396 -6.19 22.10 -0.57
N ALA A 397 -7.48 22.23 -0.86
CA ALA A 397 -8.57 21.94 0.06
C ALA A 397 -9.27 20.61 -0.29
N PRO A 398 -9.24 19.59 0.61
CA PRO A 398 -9.92 18.32 0.38
C PRO A 398 -11.42 18.47 0.08
N ASP A 399 -12.10 19.39 0.77
CA ASP A 399 -13.54 19.63 0.60
C ASP A 399 -13.89 20.19 -0.78
N ALA A 400 -13.02 21.03 -1.35
CA ALA A 400 -13.21 21.56 -2.71
C ALA A 400 -13.07 20.45 -3.76
N VAL A 401 -12.14 19.52 -3.54
CA VAL A 401 -11.96 18.34 -4.40
C VAL A 401 -13.14 17.38 -4.29
N LEU A 402 -13.67 17.17 -3.09
CA LEU A 402 -14.86 16.33 -2.86
C LEU A 402 -16.12 16.88 -3.54
N ALA A 403 -16.23 18.21 -3.65
CA ALA A 403 -17.34 18.87 -4.33
C ALA A 403 -17.34 18.65 -5.86
N LEU A 404 -16.23 18.19 -6.46
CA LEU A 404 -16.14 17.94 -7.89
C LEU A 404 -16.96 16.72 -8.29
N LYS A 405 -17.83 16.90 -9.29
CA LYS A 405 -18.70 15.82 -9.79
C LYS A 405 -17.87 14.63 -10.29
N GLY A 406 -18.12 13.46 -9.69
CA GLY A 406 -17.45 12.20 -10.02
C GLY A 406 -16.25 11.86 -9.12
N ILE A 407 -15.91 12.73 -8.17
CA ILE A 407 -14.99 12.42 -7.07
C ILE A 407 -15.82 12.08 -5.84
N GLY A 408 -15.72 10.84 -5.36
CA GLY A 408 -16.34 10.39 -4.12
C GLY A 408 -15.33 10.30 -2.96
N PRO A 409 -15.80 9.98 -1.74
CA PRO A 409 -14.94 9.85 -0.56
C PRO A 409 -13.75 8.91 -0.76
N TRP A 410 -13.96 7.75 -1.40
CA TRP A 410 -12.86 6.81 -1.71
C TRP A 410 -11.78 7.44 -2.61
N THR A 411 -12.18 8.19 -3.64
CA THR A 411 -11.22 8.84 -4.55
C THR A 411 -10.44 9.91 -3.80
N LEU A 412 -11.09 10.70 -2.94
CA LEU A 412 -10.41 11.69 -2.11
C LEU A 412 -9.43 11.02 -1.14
N ASP A 413 -9.87 10.00 -0.39
CA ASP A 413 -9.01 9.31 0.58
C ASP A 413 -7.80 8.66 -0.11
N TYR A 414 -7.97 8.12 -1.32
CA TYR A 414 -6.85 7.63 -2.12
C TYR A 414 -5.88 8.74 -2.51
N ILE A 415 -6.38 9.91 -2.93
CA ILE A 415 -5.56 11.08 -3.26
C ILE A 415 -4.77 11.54 -2.03
N MET A 416 -5.42 11.62 -0.87
CA MET A 416 -4.75 12.01 0.39
C MET A 416 -3.69 10.97 0.77
N MET A 417 -4.05 9.69 0.78
CA MET A 417 -3.16 8.59 1.15
C MET A 417 -1.95 8.49 0.23
N ARG A 418 -2.14 8.58 -1.09
CA ARG A 418 -1.05 8.35 -2.06
C ARG A 418 -0.34 9.64 -2.46
N GLY A 419 -1.07 10.74 -2.59
CA GLY A 419 -0.53 12.04 -3.05
C GLY A 419 0.13 12.85 -1.94
N LEU A 420 -0.38 12.78 -0.72
CA LEU A 420 0.21 13.47 0.45
C LEU A 420 0.91 12.50 1.42
N SER A 421 0.88 11.19 1.14
CA SER A 421 1.34 10.15 2.08
C SER A 421 0.65 10.28 3.44
N ASP A 422 -0.64 10.63 3.44
CA ASP A 422 -1.42 10.73 4.68
C ASP A 422 -1.52 9.35 5.34
N PRO A 423 -0.99 9.18 6.57
CA PRO A 423 -0.91 7.89 7.22
C PRO A 423 -2.25 7.38 7.75
N ASP A 424 -3.29 8.21 7.78
CA ASP A 424 -4.51 7.93 8.55
C ASP A 424 -5.80 7.96 7.73
N ARG A 425 -5.86 7.17 6.65
CA ARG A 425 -7.03 7.03 5.77
C ARG A 425 -7.60 5.62 5.81
N THR A 426 -8.92 5.49 5.94
CA THR A 426 -9.60 4.19 6.08
C THR A 426 -9.87 3.49 4.75
N LEU A 427 -10.03 4.25 3.66
CA LEU A 427 -10.42 3.72 2.35
C LEU A 427 -11.64 2.80 2.41
N ALA A 428 -12.67 3.14 3.21
CA ALA A 428 -13.82 2.27 3.45
C ALA A 428 -14.60 1.83 2.19
N GLY A 429 -14.50 2.61 1.10
CA GLY A 429 -15.10 2.26 -0.20
C GLY A 429 -14.25 1.32 -1.07
N ASP A 430 -13.06 0.92 -0.63
CA ASP A 430 -12.16 0.05 -1.38
C ASP A 430 -12.64 -1.41 -1.29
N LEU A 431 -12.77 -2.05 -2.45
CA LEU A 431 -13.32 -3.40 -2.53
C LEU A 431 -12.43 -4.41 -1.77
N ILE A 432 -11.11 -4.30 -1.90
CA ILE A 432 -10.19 -5.25 -1.27
C ILE A 432 -10.19 -5.05 0.24
N VAL A 433 -10.08 -3.80 0.70
CA VAL A 433 -10.14 -3.48 2.14
C VAL A 433 -11.43 -3.99 2.76
N ARG A 434 -12.58 -3.77 2.11
CA ARG A 434 -13.88 -4.25 2.59
C ARG A 434 -13.95 -5.78 2.62
N THR A 435 -13.58 -6.46 1.53
CA THR A 435 -13.62 -7.93 1.47
C THR A 435 -12.69 -8.56 2.51
N MET A 436 -11.51 -7.98 2.75
CA MET A 436 -10.59 -8.47 3.77
C MET A 436 -11.09 -8.20 5.20
N ALA A 437 -11.78 -7.08 5.42
CA ALA A 437 -12.39 -6.76 6.71
C ALA A 437 -13.61 -7.63 7.04
N GLU A 438 -14.27 -8.22 6.03
CA GLU A 438 -15.35 -9.20 6.22
C GLU A 438 -14.79 -10.60 6.57
N THR A 439 -13.61 -10.95 6.08
CA THR A 439 -13.00 -12.28 6.30
C THR A 439 -12.14 -12.34 7.56
N LEU A 440 -11.55 -11.22 7.97
CA LEU A 440 -10.68 -11.12 9.14
C LEU A 440 -11.33 -10.22 10.21
N PRO A 441 -11.16 -10.52 11.52
CA PRO A 441 -11.74 -9.73 12.62
C PRO A 441 -10.96 -8.41 12.84
N ILE A 442 -10.88 -7.57 11.81
CA ILE A 442 -10.08 -6.35 11.82
C ILE A 442 -10.88 -5.19 12.42
N GLN A 443 -10.21 -4.38 13.24
CA GLN A 443 -10.73 -3.14 13.80
C GLN A 443 -9.92 -1.95 13.29
N PRO A 444 -10.35 -1.31 12.18
CA PRO A 444 -9.57 -0.23 11.55
C PRO A 444 -9.29 0.95 12.49
N ASP A 445 -10.21 1.29 13.40
CA ASP A 445 -10.03 2.41 14.33
C ASP A 445 -8.90 2.17 15.33
N CYS A 446 -8.59 0.91 15.65
CA CYS A 446 -7.46 0.55 16.51
C CYS A 446 -6.10 0.73 15.82
N ALA A 447 -6.07 0.87 14.49
CA ALA A 447 -4.86 1.19 13.74
C ALA A 447 -4.52 2.68 13.75
N ALA A 448 -5.42 3.57 14.19
CA ALA A 448 -5.17 5.02 14.15
C ALA A 448 -3.95 5.40 15.01
N PRO A 449 -3.06 6.30 14.54
CA PRO A 449 -3.16 7.15 13.35
C PRO A 449 -2.54 6.55 12.07
N TRP A 450 -2.49 5.22 11.93
CA TRP A 450 -1.80 4.49 10.85
C TRP A 450 -2.75 3.70 9.94
N ARG A 451 -4.01 4.14 9.81
CA ARG A 451 -5.04 3.41 9.02
C ARG A 451 -4.68 3.20 7.55
N SER A 452 -3.89 4.10 6.95
CA SER A 452 -3.39 3.92 5.58
C SER A 452 -2.44 2.73 5.46
N TYR A 453 -1.62 2.46 6.48
CA TYR A 453 -0.73 1.29 6.50
C TYR A 453 -1.53 -0.01 6.61
N LEU A 454 -2.61 -0.01 7.38
CA LEU A 454 -3.54 -1.15 7.41
C LEU A 454 -4.11 -1.43 6.01
N ALA A 455 -4.51 -0.40 5.25
CA ALA A 455 -4.97 -0.60 3.88
C ALA A 455 -3.89 -1.23 2.97
N ILE A 456 -2.63 -0.78 3.06
CA ILE A 456 -1.50 -1.38 2.32
C ILE A 456 -1.26 -2.84 2.74
N GLN A 457 -1.32 -3.15 4.04
CA GLN A 457 -1.20 -4.50 4.58
C GLN A 457 -2.29 -5.42 4.01
N LEU A 458 -3.54 -4.95 3.97
CA LEU A 458 -4.66 -5.73 3.44
C LEU A 458 -4.55 -5.96 1.93
N TRP A 459 -4.12 -4.96 1.17
CA TRP A 459 -3.81 -5.14 -0.25
C TRP A 459 -2.71 -6.16 -0.48
N HIS A 460 -1.66 -6.16 0.36
CA HIS A 460 -0.60 -7.16 0.28
C HIS A 460 -1.12 -8.56 0.56
N MET A 461 -1.86 -8.75 1.66
CA MET A 461 -2.45 -10.04 2.02
C MET A 461 -3.37 -10.56 0.92
N ALA A 462 -4.21 -9.70 0.33
CA ALA A 462 -5.06 -10.10 -0.80
C ALA A 462 -4.26 -10.52 -2.03
N ASP A 463 -3.17 -9.81 -2.36
CA ASP A 463 -2.24 -10.19 -3.43
C ASP A 463 -1.56 -11.54 -3.12
N VAL A 464 -1.16 -11.79 -1.87
CA VAL A 464 -0.58 -13.07 -1.44
C VAL A 464 -1.59 -14.20 -1.55
N ILE A 465 -2.82 -14.01 -1.07
CA ILE A 465 -3.90 -15.01 -1.17
C ILE A 465 -4.20 -15.34 -2.63
N LYS A 466 -4.26 -14.33 -3.50
CA LYS A 466 -4.54 -14.50 -4.92
C LYS A 466 -3.42 -15.23 -5.68
N ASN A 467 -2.17 -15.01 -5.27
CA ASN A 467 -0.99 -15.59 -5.91
C ASN A 467 -0.44 -16.83 -5.18
N LYS A 468 -1.09 -17.28 -4.11
CA LYS A 468 -0.72 -18.51 -3.43
C LYS A 468 -0.97 -19.65 -4.41
N GLU A 469 0.10 -20.31 -4.86
CA GLU A 469 -0.06 -21.53 -5.65
C GLU A 469 -0.88 -22.52 -4.80
N PRO A 470 -1.92 -23.14 -5.38
CA PRO A 470 -2.73 -24.10 -4.65
C PRO A 470 -1.80 -25.20 -4.13
N ALA A 471 -1.91 -25.49 -2.83
CA ALA A 471 -1.12 -26.55 -2.21
C ALA A 471 -1.32 -27.84 -3.01
N MET A 472 -0.23 -28.40 -3.51
CA MET A 472 -0.24 -29.62 -4.31
C MET A 472 0.27 -30.77 -3.45
N TYR A 473 -0.58 -31.76 -3.29
CA TYR A 473 -0.31 -32.98 -2.55
C TYR A 473 0.00 -34.09 -3.54
N ASN A 474 0.98 -34.92 -3.21
CA ASN A 474 1.47 -35.99 -4.07
C ASN A 474 1.67 -37.25 -3.24
N GLN A 475 1.17 -38.38 -3.75
CA GLN A 475 1.34 -39.70 -3.16
C GLN A 475 1.59 -40.73 -4.25
N TYR A 476 2.37 -41.75 -3.93
CA TYR A 476 2.68 -42.84 -4.83
C TYR A 476 2.08 -44.15 -4.32
N LEU A 477 1.51 -44.93 -5.24
CA LEU A 477 0.87 -46.22 -4.97
C LEU A 477 1.44 -47.29 -5.89
N GLN A 478 1.94 -48.39 -5.32
CA GLN A 478 2.32 -49.56 -6.11
C GLN A 478 1.08 -50.35 -6.49
N SER A 479 0.82 -50.51 -7.79
CA SER A 479 -0.33 -51.29 -8.28
C SER A 479 0.12 -52.49 -9.13
N PRO A 480 -0.77 -53.48 -9.38
CA PRO A 480 -0.49 -54.57 -10.33
C PRO A 480 -0.13 -54.09 -11.75
N CYS A 481 -0.53 -52.86 -12.12
CA CYS A 481 -0.23 -52.25 -13.42
C CYS A 481 1.02 -51.36 -13.41
N GLY A 482 1.79 -51.35 -12.31
CA GLY A 482 2.97 -50.51 -12.09
C GLY A 482 2.74 -49.37 -11.10
N LEU A 483 3.76 -48.51 -10.93
CA LEU A 483 3.72 -47.39 -9.99
C LEU A 483 2.76 -46.29 -10.47
N ILE A 484 1.85 -45.85 -9.60
CA ILE A 484 0.88 -44.79 -9.84
C ILE A 484 1.26 -43.57 -9.02
N HIS A 485 1.34 -42.41 -9.67
CA HIS A 485 1.45 -41.12 -9.03
C HIS A 485 0.08 -40.44 -8.96
N ILE A 486 -0.33 -40.06 -7.75
CA ILE A 486 -1.59 -39.41 -7.43
C ILE A 486 -1.29 -37.99 -6.98
N GLN A 487 -1.90 -37.01 -7.64
CA GLN A 487 -1.73 -35.60 -7.36
C GLN A 487 -3.09 -34.97 -7.04
N ALA A 488 -3.18 -34.25 -5.92
CA ALA A 488 -4.39 -33.59 -5.46
C ALA A 488 -4.14 -32.13 -5.10
N SER A 489 -5.16 -31.30 -5.34
CA SER A 489 -5.26 -29.96 -4.78
C SER A 489 -6.29 -29.96 -3.66
N GLU A 490 -6.47 -28.84 -2.96
CA GLU A 490 -7.55 -28.68 -1.98
C GLU A 490 -8.96 -28.90 -2.59
N GLN A 491 -9.13 -28.77 -3.91
CA GLN A 491 -10.42 -28.94 -4.60
C GLN A 491 -10.71 -30.38 -5.05
N GLY A 492 -9.71 -31.27 -5.08
CA GLY A 492 -9.86 -32.62 -5.61
C GLY A 492 -8.62 -33.18 -6.29
N ILE A 493 -8.75 -34.41 -6.80
CA ILE A 493 -7.73 -35.12 -7.57
C ILE A 493 -7.51 -34.40 -8.90
N THR A 494 -6.26 -34.03 -9.17
CA THR A 494 -5.87 -33.32 -10.39
C THR A 494 -5.17 -34.23 -11.40
N ALA A 495 -4.50 -35.29 -10.92
CA ALA A 495 -3.91 -36.30 -11.78
C ALA A 495 -3.77 -37.68 -11.09
N ILE A 496 -3.91 -38.73 -11.89
CA ILE A 496 -3.57 -40.12 -11.58
C ILE A 496 -2.88 -40.68 -12.82
N ARG A 497 -1.59 -41.00 -12.72
CA ARG A 497 -0.76 -41.38 -13.87
C ARG A 497 0.19 -42.51 -13.52
N PHE A 498 0.45 -43.38 -14.49
CA PHE A 498 1.54 -44.34 -14.37
C PHE A 498 2.88 -43.62 -14.55
N VAL A 499 3.84 -43.91 -13.68
CA VAL A 499 5.18 -43.33 -13.67
C VAL A 499 6.23 -44.43 -13.51
N GLU A 500 7.48 -44.13 -13.86
CA GLU A 500 8.61 -45.02 -13.59
C GLU A 500 9.08 -44.86 -12.13
N GLU A 501 9.62 -45.93 -11.53
CA GLU A 501 10.12 -45.92 -10.14
C GLU A 501 11.23 -44.88 -9.92
N SER A 502 12.05 -44.64 -10.95
CA SER A 502 13.09 -43.59 -10.98
C SER A 502 12.53 -42.17 -10.81
N SER A 503 11.24 -41.97 -11.06
CA SER A 503 10.54 -40.68 -11.00
C SER A 503 9.79 -40.47 -9.67
N ALA A 504 9.88 -41.40 -8.72
CA ALA A 504 9.25 -41.26 -7.41
C ALA A 504 9.98 -40.22 -6.55
N HIS A 505 9.26 -39.21 -6.08
CA HIS A 505 9.75 -38.17 -5.18
C HIS A 505 9.14 -38.34 -3.78
N THR A 506 9.59 -37.56 -2.81
CA THR A 506 9.02 -37.55 -1.45
C THR A 506 7.53 -37.20 -1.49
N SER A 507 6.69 -38.02 -0.85
CA SER A 507 5.24 -37.79 -0.79
C SER A 507 4.89 -36.63 0.16
N ASN A 508 3.88 -35.85 -0.21
CA ASN A 508 3.24 -34.85 0.65
C ASN A 508 1.74 -35.15 0.67
N LEU A 509 1.26 -35.69 1.78
CA LEU A 509 -0.04 -36.34 1.87
C LEU A 509 -1.17 -35.34 2.18
N SER A 510 -2.37 -35.65 1.69
CA SER A 510 -3.64 -35.06 2.13
C SER A 510 -4.66 -36.16 2.36
N GLU A 511 -5.78 -35.83 3.02
CA GLU A 511 -6.92 -36.76 3.14
C GLU A 511 -7.37 -37.29 1.77
N LEU A 512 -7.35 -36.44 0.74
CA LEU A 512 -7.72 -36.80 -0.62
C LEU A 512 -6.76 -37.79 -1.28
N THR A 513 -5.44 -37.62 -1.12
CA THR A 513 -4.48 -38.57 -1.70
C THR A 513 -4.54 -39.92 -0.99
N ILE A 514 -4.76 -39.91 0.33
CA ILE A 514 -4.92 -41.13 1.13
C ILE A 514 -6.19 -41.89 0.71
N GLU A 515 -7.30 -41.17 0.56
CA GLU A 515 -8.56 -41.77 0.12
C GLU A 515 -8.50 -42.28 -1.32
N ALA A 516 -7.82 -41.57 -2.22
CA ALA A 516 -7.59 -42.03 -3.58
C ALA A 516 -6.76 -43.33 -3.62
N CYS A 517 -5.70 -43.44 -2.80
CA CYS A 517 -4.96 -44.69 -2.66
C CYS A 517 -5.87 -45.84 -2.19
N ARG A 518 -6.67 -45.59 -1.14
CA ARG A 518 -7.59 -46.59 -0.57
C ARG A 518 -8.59 -47.10 -1.60
N GLN A 519 -9.18 -46.22 -2.41
CA GLN A 519 -10.13 -46.63 -3.45
C GLN A 519 -9.45 -47.33 -4.62
N LEU A 520 -8.25 -46.91 -5.02
CA LEU A 520 -7.48 -47.58 -6.06
C LEU A 520 -7.08 -49.00 -5.62
N ASP A 521 -6.64 -49.19 -4.38
CA ASP A 521 -6.35 -50.53 -3.83
C ASP A 521 -7.61 -51.42 -3.84
N ALA A 522 -8.75 -50.88 -3.41
CA ALA A 522 -10.02 -51.60 -3.45
C ALA A 522 -10.45 -51.95 -4.89
N TYR A 523 -10.20 -51.05 -5.86
CA TYR A 523 -10.46 -51.30 -7.27
C TYR A 523 -9.59 -52.44 -7.81
N PHE A 524 -8.28 -52.41 -7.54
CA PHE A 524 -7.37 -53.49 -7.98
C PHE A 524 -7.63 -54.82 -7.28
N ALA A 525 -8.24 -54.81 -6.09
CA ALA A 525 -8.70 -56.00 -5.38
C ALA A 525 -10.07 -56.51 -5.88
N GLY A 526 -10.71 -55.85 -6.85
CA GLY A 526 -12.04 -56.19 -7.34
C GLY A 526 -13.19 -55.90 -6.37
N GLN A 527 -12.94 -55.06 -5.35
CA GLN A 527 -13.89 -54.71 -4.28
C GLN A 527 -14.64 -53.39 -4.55
N LEU A 528 -14.20 -52.61 -5.54
CA LEU A 528 -14.76 -51.30 -5.86
C LEU A 528 -14.98 -51.17 -7.37
N THR A 529 -16.21 -50.83 -7.75
CA THR A 529 -16.61 -50.63 -9.16
C THR A 529 -16.88 -49.18 -9.52
N VAL A 530 -17.06 -48.30 -8.51
CA VAL A 530 -17.35 -46.87 -8.67
C VAL A 530 -16.45 -46.08 -7.71
N PHE A 531 -15.76 -45.08 -8.24
CA PHE A 531 -14.96 -44.15 -7.44
C PHE A 531 -15.80 -42.99 -6.93
N ASP A 532 -15.60 -42.63 -5.67
CA ASP A 532 -16.17 -41.47 -5.01
C ASP A 532 -15.05 -40.51 -4.61
N LEU A 533 -14.53 -39.78 -5.59
CA LEU A 533 -13.43 -38.84 -5.42
C LEU A 533 -13.78 -37.50 -6.08
N PRO A 534 -13.58 -36.36 -5.40
CA PRO A 534 -13.73 -35.07 -6.05
C PRO A 534 -12.66 -34.91 -7.14
N LEU A 535 -13.07 -34.59 -8.36
CA LEU A 535 -12.19 -34.45 -9.52
C LEU A 535 -11.98 -32.98 -9.86
N ALA A 536 -10.72 -32.55 -9.95
CA ALA A 536 -10.31 -31.18 -10.23
C ALA A 536 -9.34 -31.10 -11.42
N ALA A 537 -9.51 -31.96 -12.42
CA ALA A 537 -8.70 -31.94 -13.64
C ALA A 537 -8.89 -30.63 -14.43
N GLN A 538 -7.77 -30.01 -14.83
CA GLN A 538 -7.80 -28.83 -15.70
C GLN A 538 -7.78 -29.22 -17.18
N GLY A 539 -8.71 -28.65 -17.96
CA GLY A 539 -8.81 -28.84 -19.39
C GLY A 539 -9.74 -27.80 -20.03
N THR A 540 -9.74 -27.72 -21.36
CA THR A 540 -10.72 -26.94 -22.11
C THR A 540 -12.15 -27.43 -21.81
N PRO A 541 -13.20 -26.59 -21.98
CA PRO A 541 -14.58 -27.02 -21.76
C PRO A 541 -14.96 -28.29 -22.53
N PHE A 542 -14.45 -28.44 -23.75
CA PHE A 542 -14.62 -29.65 -24.57
C PHE A 542 -13.94 -30.88 -23.97
N GLN A 543 -12.73 -30.74 -23.40
CA GLN A 543 -12.07 -31.86 -22.74
C GLN A 543 -12.81 -32.27 -21.47
N GLN A 544 -13.28 -31.29 -20.68
CA GLN A 544 -14.05 -31.56 -19.47
C GLN A 544 -15.37 -32.29 -19.79
N SER A 545 -16.08 -31.90 -20.86
CA SER A 545 -17.30 -32.61 -21.28
C SER A 545 -17.00 -34.04 -21.74
N VAL A 546 -15.88 -34.28 -22.43
CA VAL A 546 -15.43 -35.64 -22.78
C VAL A 546 -15.14 -36.45 -21.52
N TRP A 547 -14.36 -35.91 -20.58
CA TRP A 547 -14.00 -36.63 -19.35
C TRP A 547 -15.21 -36.95 -18.48
N GLN A 548 -16.18 -36.05 -18.40
CA GLN A 548 -17.45 -36.32 -17.72
C GLN A 548 -18.23 -37.45 -18.39
N ALA A 549 -18.27 -37.49 -19.73
CA ALA A 549 -18.89 -38.60 -20.46
C ALA A 549 -18.16 -39.94 -20.28
N LEU A 550 -16.83 -39.93 -20.07
CA LEU A 550 -16.08 -41.14 -19.73
C LEU A 550 -16.52 -41.71 -18.37
N CYS A 551 -16.73 -40.86 -17.37
CA CYS A 551 -17.19 -41.31 -16.05
C CYS A 551 -18.58 -41.97 -16.08
N ALA A 552 -19.38 -41.74 -17.14
CA ALA A 552 -20.67 -42.38 -17.33
C ALA A 552 -20.60 -43.80 -17.91
N ILE A 553 -19.41 -44.27 -18.33
CA ILE A 553 -19.24 -45.66 -18.81
C ILE A 553 -19.22 -46.60 -17.59
N PRO A 554 -20.17 -47.54 -17.44
CA PRO A 554 -20.20 -48.45 -16.30
C PRO A 554 -18.97 -49.37 -16.22
N PHE A 555 -18.69 -49.88 -15.02
CA PHE A 555 -17.68 -50.93 -14.81
C PHE A 555 -18.03 -52.19 -15.59
N GLY A 556 -17.07 -52.78 -16.29
CA GLY A 556 -17.30 -53.98 -17.10
C GLY A 556 -17.98 -53.70 -18.46
N GLU A 557 -18.16 -52.44 -18.83
CA GLU A 557 -18.68 -52.03 -20.13
C GLU A 557 -17.65 -51.23 -20.93
N THR A 558 -17.77 -51.29 -22.25
CA THR A 558 -16.96 -50.49 -23.16
C THR A 558 -17.82 -49.58 -24.03
N ARG A 559 -17.21 -48.50 -24.53
CA ARG A 559 -17.80 -47.60 -25.51
C ARG A 559 -16.80 -47.34 -26.62
N SER A 560 -17.28 -47.04 -27.83
CA SER A 560 -16.41 -46.55 -28.89
C SER A 560 -16.20 -45.04 -28.78
N TYR A 561 -15.15 -44.52 -29.43
CA TYR A 561 -14.97 -43.07 -29.57
C TYR A 561 -16.18 -42.38 -30.22
N LYS A 562 -16.93 -43.09 -31.06
CA LYS A 562 -18.16 -42.59 -31.67
C LYS A 562 -19.29 -42.48 -30.66
N ASP A 563 -19.40 -43.41 -29.73
CA ASP A 563 -20.44 -43.38 -28.70
C ASP A 563 -20.21 -42.21 -27.74
N ILE A 564 -18.97 -41.94 -27.37
CA ILE A 564 -18.62 -40.76 -26.57
C ILE A 564 -18.89 -39.46 -27.35
N ALA A 565 -18.57 -39.43 -28.65
CA ALA A 565 -18.87 -38.29 -29.51
C ALA A 565 -20.38 -38.01 -29.61
N ASN A 566 -21.21 -39.06 -29.62
CA ASN A 566 -22.67 -38.93 -29.57
C ASN A 566 -23.15 -38.46 -28.20
N ALA A 567 -22.57 -38.97 -27.11
CA ALA A 567 -22.97 -38.62 -25.74
C ALA A 567 -22.72 -37.14 -25.38
N ILE A 568 -21.82 -36.46 -26.11
CA ILE A 568 -21.54 -35.02 -25.96
C ILE A 568 -22.16 -34.17 -27.08
N ASP A 569 -23.14 -34.71 -27.82
CA ASP A 569 -23.83 -34.05 -28.94
C ASP A 569 -22.90 -33.54 -30.06
N ASN A 570 -21.77 -34.23 -30.28
CA ASN A 570 -20.81 -33.92 -31.35
C ASN A 570 -20.44 -35.16 -32.19
N PRO A 571 -21.39 -35.74 -32.95
CA PRO A 571 -21.19 -37.01 -33.67
C PRO A 571 -20.08 -36.97 -34.73
N LYS A 572 -19.72 -35.78 -35.23
CA LYS A 572 -18.61 -35.58 -36.19
C LYS A 572 -17.24 -35.46 -35.50
N GLY A 573 -17.22 -35.30 -34.18
CA GLY A 573 -16.05 -34.99 -33.36
C GLY A 573 -15.18 -36.18 -32.94
N VAL A 574 -15.35 -37.37 -33.51
CA VAL A 574 -14.70 -38.63 -33.06
C VAL A 574 -13.18 -38.49 -32.88
N ARG A 575 -12.47 -37.86 -33.83
CA ARG A 575 -11.02 -37.64 -33.74
C ARG A 575 -10.65 -36.69 -32.59
N ALA A 576 -11.44 -35.64 -32.38
CA ALA A 576 -11.23 -34.68 -31.29
C ALA A 576 -11.48 -35.33 -29.92
N VAL A 577 -12.50 -36.19 -29.82
CA VAL A 577 -12.75 -37.02 -28.63
C VAL A 577 -11.56 -37.94 -28.33
N GLY A 578 -11.00 -38.59 -29.35
CA GLY A 578 -9.79 -39.41 -29.18
C GLY A 578 -8.60 -38.63 -28.61
N LEU A 579 -8.37 -37.41 -29.10
CA LEU A 579 -7.32 -36.52 -28.59
C LEU A 579 -7.61 -36.04 -27.15
N ALA A 580 -8.87 -35.75 -26.82
CA ALA A 580 -9.28 -35.36 -25.47
C ALA A 580 -9.18 -36.51 -24.46
N ASN A 581 -9.56 -37.73 -24.87
CA ASN A 581 -9.41 -38.97 -24.10
C ASN A 581 -7.94 -39.24 -23.78
N GLY A 582 -7.04 -39.09 -24.77
CA GLY A 582 -5.59 -39.25 -24.57
C GLY A 582 -4.96 -38.18 -23.67
N LYS A 583 -5.65 -37.05 -23.46
CA LYS A 583 -5.22 -35.98 -22.54
C LYS A 583 -5.87 -36.08 -21.15
N ASN A 584 -6.60 -37.16 -20.84
CA ASN A 584 -7.14 -37.39 -19.50
C ASN A 584 -6.00 -37.48 -18.46
N PRO A 585 -5.93 -36.56 -17.49
CA PRO A 585 -4.87 -36.57 -16.50
C PRO A 585 -5.14 -37.52 -15.33
N ILE A 586 -6.37 -38.04 -15.16
CA ILE A 586 -6.82 -38.87 -14.04
C ILE A 586 -7.17 -40.27 -14.55
N SER A 587 -6.15 -41.06 -14.87
CA SER A 587 -6.31 -42.42 -15.38
C SER A 587 -7.04 -43.31 -14.37
N ILE A 588 -7.69 -44.37 -14.85
CA ILE A 588 -8.50 -45.34 -14.06
C ILE A 588 -9.81 -44.72 -13.52
N VAL A 589 -9.71 -43.65 -12.72
CA VAL A 589 -10.88 -42.99 -12.09
C VAL A 589 -11.74 -42.27 -13.11
N VAL A 590 -11.14 -41.55 -14.06
CA VAL A 590 -11.81 -41.19 -15.31
C VAL A 590 -11.47 -42.31 -16.31
N PRO A 591 -12.42 -43.21 -16.63
CA PRO A 591 -12.09 -44.54 -17.16
C PRO A 591 -11.84 -44.52 -18.68
N CYS A 592 -10.78 -43.83 -19.10
CA CYS A 592 -10.36 -43.74 -20.50
C CYS A 592 -9.92 -45.10 -21.09
N HIS A 593 -9.64 -46.11 -20.25
CA HIS A 593 -9.34 -47.49 -20.67
C HIS A 593 -10.57 -48.23 -21.20
N ARG A 594 -11.80 -47.82 -20.82
CA ARG A 594 -13.06 -48.41 -21.31
C ARG A 594 -13.44 -48.01 -22.74
N VAL A 595 -12.71 -47.05 -23.33
CA VAL A 595 -12.97 -46.61 -24.72
C VAL A 595 -12.17 -47.43 -25.71
N ILE A 596 -12.83 -48.16 -26.61
CA ILE A 596 -12.19 -49.03 -27.61
C ILE A 596 -12.50 -48.62 -29.06
N GLY A 597 -11.84 -49.25 -30.04
CA GLY A 597 -12.14 -49.02 -31.45
C GLY A 597 -13.54 -49.57 -31.80
N SER A 598 -14.23 -48.96 -32.76
CA SER A 598 -15.56 -49.42 -33.20
C SER A 598 -15.57 -50.83 -33.82
N ASN A 599 -14.40 -51.38 -34.12
CA ASN A 599 -14.20 -52.75 -34.59
C ASN A 599 -13.91 -53.75 -33.44
N GLY A 600 -14.08 -53.32 -32.19
CA GLY A 600 -13.80 -54.13 -31.00
C GLY A 600 -12.32 -54.25 -30.63
N LYS A 601 -11.39 -53.69 -31.43
CA LYS A 601 -9.96 -53.78 -31.13
C LYS A 601 -9.54 -52.73 -30.09
N LEU A 602 -8.58 -53.11 -29.24
CA LEU A 602 -7.91 -52.18 -28.34
C LEU A 602 -7.10 -51.16 -29.14
N THR A 603 -7.46 -49.90 -29.02
CA THR A 603 -6.76 -48.78 -29.67
C THR A 603 -6.58 -47.64 -28.70
N GLY A 604 -5.36 -47.08 -28.64
CA GLY A 604 -5.03 -45.85 -27.90
C GLY A 604 -5.23 -45.93 -26.38
N TYR A 605 -4.15 -45.77 -25.62
CA TYR A 605 -4.20 -45.53 -24.17
C TYR A 605 -2.88 -44.92 -23.72
N ALA A 606 -2.93 -43.82 -22.95
CA ALA A 606 -1.74 -43.11 -22.52
C ALA A 606 -0.83 -43.98 -21.64
N GLY A 607 -1.40 -44.91 -20.87
CA GLY A 607 -0.65 -45.88 -20.08
C GLY A 607 -0.13 -47.11 -20.85
N GLY A 608 -0.33 -47.18 -22.17
CA GLY A 608 0.07 -48.34 -23.00
C GLY A 608 -0.99 -49.44 -23.11
N LEU A 609 -1.06 -50.10 -24.26
CA LEU A 609 -2.13 -51.08 -24.55
C LEU A 609 -2.11 -52.31 -23.62
N GLU A 610 -0.94 -52.70 -23.12
CA GLU A 610 -0.79 -53.80 -22.16
C GLU A 610 -1.56 -53.51 -20.86
N ARG A 611 -1.35 -52.32 -20.25
CA ARG A 611 -2.09 -51.90 -19.06
C ARG A 611 -3.58 -51.78 -19.32
N LYS A 612 -3.97 -51.34 -20.52
CA LYS A 612 -5.38 -51.25 -20.92
C LYS A 612 -6.05 -52.63 -20.91
N ALA A 613 -5.38 -53.64 -21.45
CA ALA A 613 -5.89 -55.01 -21.46
C ALA A 613 -6.05 -55.55 -20.03
N VAL A 614 -5.05 -55.37 -19.17
CA VAL A 614 -5.11 -55.79 -17.76
C VAL A 614 -6.26 -55.11 -17.02
N LEU A 615 -6.46 -53.80 -17.22
CA LEU A 615 -7.56 -53.06 -16.58
C LEU A 615 -8.93 -53.55 -17.06
N LEU A 616 -9.09 -53.86 -18.34
CA LEU A 616 -10.34 -54.38 -18.89
C LEU A 616 -10.63 -55.81 -18.41
N GLU A 617 -9.61 -56.66 -18.36
CA GLU A 617 -9.72 -58.03 -17.84
C GLU A 617 -10.11 -58.03 -16.35
N LEU A 618 -9.53 -57.12 -15.56
CA LEU A 618 -9.90 -56.90 -14.16
C LEU A 618 -11.37 -56.48 -14.00
N GLU A 619 -11.92 -55.78 -14.99
CA GLU A 619 -13.34 -55.42 -15.03
C GLU A 619 -14.24 -56.52 -15.61
N GLY A 620 -13.69 -57.67 -16.01
CA GLY A 620 -14.44 -58.78 -16.62
C GLY A 620 -14.77 -58.60 -18.11
N VAL A 621 -14.05 -57.71 -18.81
CA VAL A 621 -14.18 -57.49 -20.26
C VAL A 621 -13.09 -58.28 -20.99
N HIS A 622 -13.49 -59.17 -21.89
CA HIS A 622 -12.59 -60.04 -22.68
C HIS A 622 -12.48 -59.63 -24.15
#